data_AF-A0A6B3G520-F1
#
_entry.id   AF-A0A6B3G520-F1
#
_cell.length_a   1.000
_cell.length_b   1.000
_cell.length_c   1.000
_cell.angle_alpha   90.00
_cell.angle_beta   90.00
_cell.angle_gamma   90.00
#
_symmetry.space_group_name_H-M   'P 1'
#
loop_
_entity.id
_entity.type
_entity.pdbx_description
1 polymer ?
#
loop_
_entity_poly.entity_id
_entity_poly.type
_entity_poly.pdbx_seq_one_letter_code
_entity_poly.pdbx_strand_id
1 'polypeptide(L)'
;MLPWIRAARVPRTRSLLAALLLALTVLVAPAATASAAPAAEAATSRGWNDYSCKPSAAHPRPVVLVHGTFGNSIDNWLVLAPYLVNRGYCVFSLDYGQLPGVPFFHG
;
A
#
# COMPACT_ATOMS: atom_id res chain seq x y z
N MET A 1 -11.53 -9.48 73.24
CA MET A 1 -12.72 -8.82 72.65
C MET A 1 -12.47 -7.32 72.68
N LEU A 2 -11.97 -6.79 71.54
CA LEU A 2 -11.61 -5.42 71.08
C LEU A 2 -11.16 -4.31 72.08
N PRO A 3 -10.11 -3.55 71.70
CA PRO A 3 -10.40 -2.24 71.11
C PRO A 3 -9.55 -1.93 69.87
N TRP A 4 -10.23 -1.75 68.73
CA TRP A 4 -10.20 -0.52 67.91
C TRP A 4 -8.87 0.27 67.96
N ILE A 5 -8.04 0.13 66.92
CA ILE A 5 -6.98 1.09 66.61
C ILE A 5 -7.56 2.04 65.56
N ARG A 6 -7.71 3.32 65.94
CA ARG A 6 -8.13 4.39 65.06
C ARG A 6 -7.10 4.54 63.95
N ALA A 7 -7.46 4.17 62.72
CA ALA A 7 -6.67 4.51 61.54
C ALA A 7 -6.52 6.04 61.47
N ALA A 8 -5.30 6.53 61.68
CA ALA A 8 -4.98 7.94 61.61
C ALA A 8 -5.28 8.44 60.19
N ARG A 9 -6.22 9.40 60.08
CA ARG A 9 -6.52 10.09 58.83
C ARG A 9 -5.28 10.84 58.38
N VAL A 10 -4.57 10.30 57.39
CA VAL A 10 -3.45 10.99 56.74
C VAL A 10 -3.99 12.30 56.13
N PRO A 11 -3.39 13.46 56.41
CA PRO A 11 -3.88 14.74 55.94
C PRO A 11 -3.79 14.79 54.41
N ARG A 12 -4.94 15.09 53.77
CA ARG A 12 -5.14 15.18 52.31
C ARG A 12 -4.12 16.05 51.58
N THR A 13 -3.45 16.95 52.31
CA THR A 13 -2.42 17.86 51.79
C THR A 13 -1.14 17.15 51.33
N ARG A 14 -0.80 15.98 51.90
CA ARG A 14 0.37 15.20 51.46
C ARG A 14 0.16 14.49 50.12
N SER A 15 -1.07 14.06 49.82
CA SER A 15 -1.40 13.43 48.53
C SER A 15 -1.41 14.41 47.36
N LEU A 16 -1.73 15.69 47.60
CA LEU A 16 -1.77 16.71 46.55
C LEU A 16 -0.37 17.06 46.03
N LEU A 17 0.64 17.08 46.91
CA LEU A 17 2.03 17.36 46.52
C LEU A 17 2.66 16.20 45.72
N ALA A 18 2.34 14.95 46.06
CA ALA A 18 2.79 13.78 45.29
C ALA A 18 2.14 13.72 43.90
N ALA A 19 0.85 14.09 43.79
CA ALA A 19 0.15 14.16 42.51
C ALA A 19 0.71 15.27 41.60
N LEU A 20 1.12 16.41 42.17
CA LEU A 20 1.71 17.51 41.41
C LEU A 20 3.11 17.18 40.88
N LEU A 21 3.91 16.41 41.63
CA LEU A 21 5.25 15.97 41.20
C LEU A 21 5.20 14.87 40.12
N LEU A 22 4.17 14.01 40.10
CA LEU A 22 3.98 13.03 39.02
C LEU A 22 3.49 13.64 37.70
N ALA A 23 2.83 14.80 37.72
CA ALA A 23 2.32 15.44 36.51
C ALA A 23 3.43 16.15 35.69
N LEU A 24 4.57 16.44 36.29
CA LEU A 24 5.63 17.25 35.66
C LEU A 24 6.62 16.44 34.79
N THR A 25 6.60 15.09 34.83
CA THR A 25 7.55 14.25 34.09
C THR A 25 7.06 13.75 32.74
N VAL A 26 5.81 14.02 32.34
CA VAL A 26 5.21 13.49 31.10
C VAL A 26 5.46 14.38 29.87
N LEU A 27 6.03 15.58 30.03
CA LEU A 27 6.04 16.58 28.94
C LEU A 27 7.25 16.53 27.98
N VAL A 28 8.19 15.59 28.13
CA VAL A 28 9.45 15.55 27.32
C VAL A 28 9.70 14.16 26.72
N ALA A 29 8.66 13.51 26.20
CA ALA A 29 8.85 12.35 25.34
C ALA A 29 8.80 12.82 23.87
N PRO A 30 9.89 12.71 23.09
CA PRO A 30 9.82 13.00 21.66
C PRO A 30 8.92 11.95 21.00
N ALA A 31 7.87 12.40 20.32
CA ALA A 31 7.09 11.53 19.44
C ALA A 31 7.99 11.11 18.27
N ALA A 32 8.57 9.92 18.35
CA ALA A 32 9.29 9.33 17.23
C ALA A 32 8.28 9.01 16.12
N THR A 33 8.16 9.88 15.13
CA THR A 33 7.44 9.58 13.90
C THR A 33 8.27 8.58 13.11
N ALA A 34 7.91 7.29 13.19
CA ALA A 34 8.46 6.29 12.30
C ALA A 34 7.96 6.61 10.88
N SER A 35 8.85 7.14 10.04
CA SER A 35 8.58 7.23 8.60
C SER A 35 8.66 5.82 8.04
N ALA A 36 7.52 5.22 7.71
CA ALA A 36 7.51 3.99 6.95
C ALA A 36 8.06 4.31 5.56
N ALA A 37 9.23 3.75 5.22
CA ALA A 37 9.69 3.77 3.85
C ALA A 37 8.59 3.13 2.98
N PRO A 38 8.33 3.65 1.77
CA PRO A 38 7.37 3.01 0.88
C PRO A 38 7.80 1.55 0.71
N ALA A 39 6.90 0.63 1.05
CA ALA A 39 7.15 -0.79 0.82
C ALA A 39 7.40 -0.94 -0.68
N ALA A 40 8.59 -1.43 -1.05
CA ALA A 40 8.85 -1.78 -2.43
C ALA A 40 7.82 -2.84 -2.81
N GLU A 41 6.90 -2.50 -3.70
CA GLU A 41 5.88 -3.42 -4.18
C GLU A 41 6.61 -4.60 -4.82
N ALA A 42 6.37 -5.80 -4.27
CA ALA A 42 7.09 -6.98 -4.70
C ALA A 42 6.79 -7.22 -6.18
N ALA A 43 7.84 -7.25 -7.01
CA ALA A 43 7.69 -7.44 -8.44
C ALA A 43 6.86 -8.69 -8.75
N THR A 44 5.79 -8.51 -9.52
CA THR A 44 4.91 -9.60 -9.94
C THR A 44 5.59 -10.43 -11.04
N SER A 45 5.31 -11.73 -11.13
CA SER A 45 5.78 -12.56 -12.26
C SER A 45 4.77 -12.64 -13.41
N ARG A 46 3.65 -11.92 -13.28
CA ARG A 46 2.56 -11.83 -14.24
C ARG A 46 1.77 -10.54 -14.03
N GLY A 47 1.21 -9.98 -15.09
CA GLY A 47 0.42 -8.75 -15.03
C GLY A 47 0.12 -8.22 -16.42
N TRP A 48 -0.86 -7.31 -16.53
CA TRP A 48 -1.17 -6.61 -17.77
C TRP A 48 -0.93 -5.11 -17.58
N ASN A 49 0.00 -4.55 -18.35
CA ASN A 49 0.49 -3.17 -18.23
C ASN A 49 1.08 -2.83 -16.86
N ASP A 50 1.57 -3.85 -16.14
CA ASP A 50 2.34 -3.69 -14.91
C ASP A 50 3.84 -3.63 -15.24
N TYR A 51 4.42 -2.44 -15.14
CA TYR A 51 5.85 -2.22 -15.42
C TYR A 51 6.78 -2.71 -14.30
N SER A 52 6.25 -3.04 -13.12
CA SER A 52 7.00 -3.71 -12.07
C SER A 52 7.16 -5.21 -12.36
N CYS A 53 6.37 -5.77 -13.29
CA CYS A 53 6.38 -7.18 -13.64
C CYS A 53 7.76 -7.65 -14.11
N LYS A 54 8.23 -8.77 -13.55
CA LYS A 54 9.49 -9.42 -13.89
C LYS A 54 9.21 -10.82 -14.48
N PRO A 55 9.54 -11.07 -15.77
CA PRO A 55 9.34 -12.37 -16.39
C PRO A 55 9.96 -13.51 -15.59
N SER A 56 9.23 -14.61 -15.45
CA SER A 56 9.69 -15.79 -14.71
C SER A 56 10.62 -16.67 -15.54
N ALA A 57 11.26 -17.68 -14.92
CA ALA A 57 12.05 -18.67 -15.66
C ALA A 57 11.20 -19.51 -16.64
N ALA A 58 9.92 -19.75 -16.32
CA ALA A 58 8.98 -20.46 -17.19
C ALA A 58 8.56 -19.60 -18.40
N HIS A 59 8.46 -18.28 -18.19
CA HIS A 59 8.09 -17.31 -19.22
C HIS A 59 9.07 -16.13 -19.22
N PRO A 60 10.31 -16.31 -19.74
CA PRO A 60 11.38 -15.31 -19.62
C PRO A 60 11.22 -14.13 -20.58
N ARG A 61 10.24 -14.18 -21.49
CA ARG A 61 9.97 -13.14 -22.48
C ARG A 61 8.62 -12.49 -22.19
N PRO A 62 8.55 -11.15 -22.01
CA PRO A 62 7.28 -10.45 -21.93
C PRO A 62 6.56 -10.51 -23.29
N VAL A 63 5.25 -10.38 -23.26
CA VAL A 63 4.40 -10.33 -24.46
C VAL A 63 3.96 -8.89 -24.70
N VAL A 64 4.11 -8.41 -25.93
CA VAL A 64 3.56 -7.12 -26.36
C VAL A 64 2.45 -7.40 -27.36
N LEU A 65 1.23 -6.95 -27.03
CA LEU A 65 0.05 -7.07 -27.86
C LEU A 65 -0.14 -5.79 -28.67
N VAL A 66 -0.33 -5.95 -29.98
CA VAL A 66 -0.41 -4.86 -30.96
C VAL A 66 -1.76 -4.99 -31.67
N HIS A 67 -2.69 -4.09 -31.34
CA HIS A 67 -4.07 -4.17 -31.84
C HIS A 67 -4.13 -4.05 -33.37
N GLY A 68 -5.27 -4.43 -33.97
CA GLY A 68 -5.52 -4.21 -35.41
C GLY A 68 -6.02 -2.79 -35.72
N THR A 69 -6.42 -2.59 -36.97
CA THR A 69 -7.10 -1.36 -37.42
C THR A 69 -8.43 -1.16 -36.69
N PHE A 70 -8.73 0.09 -36.34
CA PHE A 70 -9.85 0.48 -35.47
C PHE A 70 -9.76 -0.19 -34.09
N GLY A 71 -8.53 -0.41 -33.61
CA GLY A 71 -8.25 -1.01 -32.31
C GLY A 71 -7.80 0.01 -31.27
N ASN A 72 -7.59 -0.49 -30.06
CA ASN A 72 -6.83 0.17 -29.01
C ASN A 72 -6.18 -0.89 -28.10
N SER A 73 -5.38 -0.42 -27.16
CA SER A 73 -4.57 -1.21 -26.24
C SER A 73 -5.39 -2.07 -25.28
N ILE A 74 -6.67 -1.77 -25.07
CA ILE A 74 -7.51 -2.44 -24.07
C ILE A 74 -8.55 -3.35 -24.73
N ASP A 75 -9.42 -2.79 -25.57
CA ASP A 75 -10.63 -3.46 -26.04
C ASP A 75 -10.33 -4.66 -26.94
N ASN A 76 -9.24 -4.56 -27.71
CA ASN A 76 -8.79 -5.67 -28.56
C ASN A 76 -8.39 -6.89 -27.72
N TRP A 77 -8.00 -6.69 -26.46
CA TRP A 77 -7.31 -7.69 -25.64
C TRP A 77 -8.02 -8.09 -24.36
N LEU A 78 -9.29 -7.69 -24.17
CA LEU A 78 -10.09 -8.01 -22.98
C LEU A 78 -10.14 -9.50 -22.64
N VAL A 79 -9.98 -10.38 -23.62
CA VAL A 79 -9.90 -11.84 -23.41
C VAL A 79 -8.46 -12.34 -23.40
N LEU A 80 -7.66 -11.96 -24.40
CA LEU A 80 -6.32 -12.54 -24.59
C LEU A 80 -5.34 -12.10 -23.49
N ALA A 81 -5.37 -10.84 -23.06
CA ALA A 81 -4.44 -10.37 -22.03
C ALA A 81 -4.69 -11.08 -20.70
N PRO A 82 -5.92 -11.18 -20.14
CA PRO A 82 -6.18 -11.99 -18.96
C PRO A 82 -5.85 -13.47 -19.15
N TYR A 83 -6.11 -14.03 -20.34
CA TYR A 83 -5.77 -15.42 -20.66
C TYR A 83 -4.26 -15.71 -20.52
N LEU A 84 -3.41 -14.80 -20.99
CA LEU A 84 -1.96 -14.89 -20.89
C LEU A 84 -1.46 -14.61 -19.48
N VAL A 85 -2.01 -13.60 -18.80
CA VAL A 85 -1.69 -13.30 -17.39
C VAL A 85 -1.99 -14.50 -16.51
N ASN A 86 -3.13 -15.17 -16.70
CA ASN A 86 -3.49 -16.38 -15.96
C ASN A 86 -2.53 -17.55 -16.19
N ARG A 87 -1.72 -17.50 -17.25
CA ARG A 87 -0.67 -18.46 -17.56
C ARG A 87 0.72 -18.03 -17.11
N GLY A 88 0.87 -16.88 -16.44
CA GLY A 88 2.15 -16.47 -15.86
C GLY A 88 3.00 -15.58 -16.76
N TYR A 89 2.39 -14.89 -17.73
CA TYR A 89 3.09 -13.92 -18.58
C TYR A 89 2.99 -12.50 -18.01
N CYS A 90 4.07 -11.73 -18.16
CA CYS A 90 4.00 -10.26 -18.17
C CYS A 90 3.53 -9.81 -19.56
N VAL A 91 2.38 -9.14 -19.61
CA VAL A 91 1.71 -8.73 -20.85
C VAL A 91 1.65 -7.21 -20.89
N PHE A 92 1.95 -6.64 -22.05
CA PHE A 92 1.87 -5.21 -22.33
C PHE A 92 1.06 -4.99 -23.60
N SER A 93 0.39 -3.85 -23.69
CA SER A 93 -0.37 -3.44 -24.86
C SER A 93 -0.22 -1.94 -25.04
N LEU A 94 -0.04 -1.49 -26.27
CA LEU A 94 0.14 -0.08 -26.61
C LEU A 94 -0.97 0.42 -27.53
N ASP A 95 -1.12 1.74 -27.57
CA ASP A 95 -1.90 2.44 -28.57
C ASP A 95 -0.97 3.05 -29.61
N TYR A 96 -1.28 2.90 -30.90
CA TYR A 96 -0.49 3.46 -32.00
C TYR A 96 -1.37 4.02 -33.12
N GLY A 97 -0.97 5.08 -33.84
CA GLY A 97 -1.75 5.56 -35.00
C GLY A 97 -3.01 6.35 -34.66
N GLN A 98 -3.07 6.95 -33.47
CA GLN A 98 -4.16 7.82 -33.01
C GLN A 98 -4.39 9.00 -33.96
N LEU A 99 -5.65 9.20 -34.36
CA LEU A 99 -6.08 10.33 -35.17
C LEU A 99 -6.70 11.42 -34.29
N PRO A 100 -6.24 12.68 -34.38
CA PRO A 100 -6.88 13.78 -33.65
C PRO A 100 -8.37 13.89 -33.97
N GLY A 101 -9.21 13.99 -32.94
CA GLY A 101 -10.66 14.12 -33.09
C GLY A 101 -11.41 12.80 -33.32
N VAL A 102 -10.72 11.66 -33.39
CA VAL A 102 -11.35 10.32 -33.39
C VAL A 102 -11.05 9.67 -32.04
N PRO A 103 -11.92 9.88 -31.03
CA PRO A 103 -11.71 9.22 -29.74
C PRO A 103 -11.86 7.70 -29.91
N PHE A 104 -11.26 6.93 -28.99
CA PHE A 104 -11.41 5.47 -28.87
C PHE A 104 -10.64 4.61 -29.87
N PHE A 105 -10.49 5.06 -31.13
CA PHE A 105 -9.73 4.34 -32.15
C PHE A 105 -8.32 4.88 -32.28
N HIS A 106 -7.35 3.98 -32.14
CA HIS A 106 -5.95 4.29 -32.18
C HIS A 106 -5.35 3.49 -33.33
N GLY A 107 -5.53 3.89 -34.59
CA GLY A 107 -4.95 3.20 -35.76
C GLY A 107 -5.80 2.08 -36.34
#